data_AF-A0A957NSW3-F1
#
_entry.id   AF-A0A957NSW3-F1
#
_cell.length_a   1.000
_cell.length_b   1.000
_cell.length_c   1.000
_cell.angle_alpha   90.00
_cell.angle_beta   90.00
_cell.angle_gamma   90.00
#
_symmetry.space_group_name_H-M   'P 1'
#
loop_
_entity.id
_entity.type
_entity.pdbx_description
1 polymer ?
#
loop_
_entity_poly.entity_id
_entity_poly.type
_entity_poly.pdbx_seq_one_letter_code
_entity_poly.pdbx_strand_id
1 'polypeptide(L)'
;QLVQGTSPDLRAMLKSGQIDLYPEFTGVALSLYHNIPPFALPTTADGAFSLVQDLDERFNIVWIRKASFDSTYGLAVSPAVAARGLRTLLDLTAAVQADPTALTICVDDDFFSDAELGLASLAELYEMKPSTESIVLLADDEIYRSLRDGTCDVGKISRTDARVGAWQLTVLDDPLGAFPNYSPAPVTRNEVLARYPEMEQRLAVLGPLLTPEVITDLNAQIELGQDGEPATGDEASIAQVATTFLCENQLMGDCTVIDNVATTATVMPDGTAAPDVTTEITPVLAMIRITNVTPGEASTLDLLVNEAIAAEEAVAPAAEPVVVSPTDENDESRPADADITISTPATFGVNAREAANATATVVAILPRATTVQAIGRTVDSSWLQILTEDGEVAWVFTAAVISNPDRIAQLPVVEPAE
;
A
#
# COMPACT_ATOMS: atom_id res chain seq x y z
N GLN A 1 12.46 -7.51 19.89
CA GLN A 1 11.69 -6.48 20.62
C GLN A 1 10.75 -5.84 19.62
N LEU A 2 9.52 -5.50 20.01
CA LEU A 2 8.64 -4.72 19.15
C LEU A 2 9.09 -3.25 19.20
N VAL A 3 9.08 -2.60 18.05
CA VAL A 3 9.42 -1.18 17.89
C VAL A 3 8.27 -0.51 17.17
N GLN A 4 7.94 0.72 17.56
CA GLN A 4 6.99 1.58 16.88
C GLN A 4 7.75 2.73 16.23
N GLY A 5 7.27 3.17 15.06
CA GLY A 5 7.85 4.27 14.31
C GLY A 5 7.01 4.56 13.08
N THR A 6 7.30 5.70 12.43
CA THR A 6 6.70 5.99 11.13
C THR A 6 7.26 5.03 10.06
N SER A 7 6.61 4.90 8.90
CA SER A 7 7.15 4.10 7.80
C SER A 7 8.61 4.50 7.47
N PRO A 8 8.97 5.79 7.29
CA PRO A 8 10.37 6.19 7.10
C PRO A 8 11.32 5.72 8.21
N ASP A 9 10.92 5.80 9.48
CA ASP A 9 11.74 5.36 10.60
C ASP A 9 11.97 3.84 10.54
N LEU A 10 10.89 3.06 10.41
CA LEU A 10 10.96 1.60 10.35
C LEU A 10 11.77 1.14 9.13
N ARG A 11 11.61 1.81 7.99
CA ARG A 11 12.38 1.55 6.78
C ARG A 11 13.88 1.80 6.98
N ALA A 12 14.25 2.89 7.65
CA ALA A 12 15.63 3.20 7.98
C ALA A 12 16.21 2.19 8.99
N MET A 13 15.41 1.79 9.98
CA MET A 13 15.77 0.76 10.95
C MET A 13 15.96 -0.61 10.28
N LEU A 14 15.12 -0.97 9.30
CA LEU A 14 15.29 -2.19 8.53
C LEU A 14 16.61 -2.13 7.75
N LYS A 15 16.83 -1.06 6.97
CA LYS A 15 18.04 -0.89 6.17
C LYS A 15 19.33 -0.91 7.00
N SER A 16 19.29 -0.38 8.22
CA SER A 16 20.44 -0.38 9.15
C SER A 16 20.59 -1.67 9.97
N GLY A 17 19.64 -2.62 9.85
CA GLY A 17 19.65 -3.88 10.61
C GLY A 17 19.26 -3.75 12.09
N GLN A 18 18.63 -2.64 12.48
CA GLN A 18 18.08 -2.45 13.83
C GLN A 18 16.78 -3.24 14.03
N ILE A 19 16.02 -3.45 12.95
CA ILE A 19 14.90 -4.40 12.89
C ILE A 19 15.11 -5.35 11.72
N ASP A 20 14.48 -6.52 11.79
CA ASP A 20 14.62 -7.57 10.79
C ASP A 20 13.35 -7.73 9.93
N LEU A 21 12.19 -7.36 10.45
CA LEU A 21 10.89 -7.57 9.83
C LEU A 21 9.91 -6.48 10.30
N TYR A 22 9.10 -5.96 9.38
CA TYR A 22 7.94 -5.12 9.70
C TYR A 22 6.90 -5.24 8.58
N PRO A 23 5.62 -4.96 8.83
CA PRO A 23 4.64 -4.80 7.75
C PRO A 23 4.81 -3.43 7.07
N GLU A 24 4.76 -3.40 5.75
CA GLU A 24 4.73 -2.15 4.97
C GLU A 24 3.63 -2.21 3.91
N PHE A 25 3.12 -1.06 3.51
CA PHE A 25 2.12 -0.93 2.45
C PHE A 25 2.76 -0.68 1.10
N THR A 26 2.30 -1.39 0.06
CA THR A 26 2.83 -1.27 -1.30
C THR A 26 2.87 0.18 -1.79
N GLY A 27 1.74 0.90 -1.74
CA GLY A 27 1.64 2.29 -2.18
C GLY A 27 2.50 3.26 -1.36
N VAL A 28 2.65 3.04 -0.04
CA VAL A 28 3.53 3.86 0.81
C VAL A 28 4.97 3.72 0.36
N ALA A 29 5.44 2.49 0.15
CA ALA A 29 6.81 2.25 -0.24
C ALA A 29 7.12 2.78 -1.65
N LEU A 30 6.19 2.59 -2.60
CA LEU A 30 6.31 3.13 -3.96
C LEU A 30 6.37 4.66 -3.96
N SER A 31 5.53 5.32 -3.16
CA SER A 31 5.50 6.78 -3.08
C SER A 31 6.71 7.34 -2.34
N LEU A 32 6.95 6.91 -1.11
CA LEU A 32 7.95 7.52 -0.22
C LEU A 32 9.40 7.12 -0.54
N TYR A 33 9.64 5.92 -1.07
CA TYR A 33 11.01 5.41 -1.26
C TYR A 33 11.44 5.36 -2.73
N HIS A 34 10.48 5.39 -3.64
CA HIS A 34 10.73 5.39 -5.08
C HIS A 34 10.20 6.63 -5.79
N ASN A 35 9.65 7.59 -5.04
CA ASN A 35 9.19 8.90 -5.52
C ASN A 35 8.17 8.79 -6.67
N ILE A 36 7.35 7.73 -6.65
CA ILE A 36 6.25 7.60 -7.61
C ILE A 36 5.09 8.46 -7.09
N PRO A 37 4.63 9.46 -7.86
CA PRO A 37 3.54 10.31 -7.40
C PRO A 37 2.25 9.48 -7.25
N PRO A 38 1.37 9.82 -6.30
CA PRO A 38 0.19 9.00 -5.98
C PRO A 38 -0.70 8.67 -7.19
N PHE A 39 -0.96 9.63 -8.09
CA PHE A 39 -1.76 9.42 -9.30
C PHE A 39 -1.15 8.42 -10.31
N ALA A 40 0.16 8.12 -10.21
CA ALA A 40 0.87 7.19 -11.08
C ALA A 40 1.08 5.82 -10.43
N LEU A 41 0.61 5.62 -9.21
CA LEU A 41 0.71 4.34 -8.51
C LEU A 41 -0.23 3.30 -9.13
N PRO A 42 0.16 2.02 -9.16
CA PRO A 42 -0.74 0.97 -9.60
C PRO A 42 -1.99 0.88 -8.72
N THR A 43 -3.14 0.70 -9.35
CA THR A 43 -4.45 0.59 -8.71
C THR A 43 -4.83 -0.87 -8.42
N THR A 44 -4.09 -1.83 -9.00
CA THR A 44 -4.26 -3.26 -8.73
C THR A 44 -3.27 -3.74 -7.67
N ALA A 45 -3.73 -4.66 -6.82
CA ALA A 45 -2.90 -5.22 -5.75
C ALA A 45 -1.66 -5.95 -6.30
N ASP A 46 -1.81 -6.75 -7.35
CA ASP A 46 -0.70 -7.51 -7.93
C ASP A 46 0.28 -6.59 -8.67
N GLY A 47 -0.22 -5.53 -9.31
CA GLY A 47 0.63 -4.51 -9.94
C GLY A 47 1.47 -3.74 -8.92
N ALA A 48 0.85 -3.25 -7.85
CA ALA A 48 1.55 -2.50 -6.80
C ALA A 48 2.59 -3.38 -6.08
N PHE A 49 2.22 -4.63 -5.77
CA PHE A 49 3.11 -5.58 -5.12
C PHE A 49 4.30 -5.98 -5.99
N SER A 50 4.06 -6.30 -7.26
CA SER A 50 5.14 -6.66 -8.18
C SER A 50 6.11 -5.48 -8.39
N LEU A 51 5.58 -4.27 -8.56
CA LEU A 51 6.39 -3.08 -8.78
C LEU A 51 7.28 -2.78 -7.56
N VAL A 52 6.73 -2.86 -6.35
CA VAL A 52 7.53 -2.56 -5.16
C VAL A 52 8.57 -3.64 -4.91
N GLN A 53 8.27 -4.91 -5.20
CA GLN A 53 9.24 -6.00 -5.17
C GLN A 53 10.42 -5.73 -6.09
N ASP A 54 10.13 -5.47 -7.37
CA ASP A 54 11.14 -5.17 -8.40
C ASP A 54 12.04 -4.00 -7.97
N LEU A 55 11.43 -2.96 -7.39
CA LEU A 55 12.15 -1.75 -6.98
C LEU A 55 12.96 -1.89 -5.70
N ASP A 56 12.48 -2.68 -4.73
CA ASP A 56 13.12 -2.88 -3.43
C ASP A 56 14.23 -3.93 -3.44
N GLU A 57 14.24 -4.81 -4.43
CA GLU A 57 15.23 -5.86 -4.55
C GLU A 57 16.67 -5.31 -4.63
N ARG A 58 16.85 -4.14 -5.25
CA ARG A 58 18.14 -3.40 -5.31
C ARG A 58 18.67 -2.96 -3.95
N PHE A 59 17.82 -2.92 -2.94
CA PHE A 59 18.18 -2.59 -1.57
C PHE A 59 18.35 -3.82 -0.68
N ASN A 60 18.36 -5.03 -1.26
CA ASN A 60 18.33 -6.31 -0.53
C ASN A 60 17.12 -6.44 0.40
N ILE A 61 16.00 -5.83 0.01
CA ILE A 61 14.75 -5.86 0.75
C ILE A 61 13.79 -6.79 0.02
N VAL A 62 13.16 -7.68 0.77
CA VAL A 62 12.25 -8.70 0.27
C VAL A 62 10.88 -8.46 0.84
N TRP A 63 9.89 -8.49 -0.05
CA TRP A 63 8.48 -8.52 0.31
C TRP A 63 7.99 -9.95 0.26
N ILE A 64 7.49 -10.44 1.39
CA ILE A 64 6.76 -11.71 1.47
C ILE A 64 5.33 -11.48 0.97
N ARG A 65 4.55 -12.55 0.71
CA ARG A 65 3.18 -12.46 0.20
C ARG A 65 2.33 -11.41 0.94
N LYS A 66 1.77 -10.48 0.17
CA LYS A 66 0.82 -9.46 0.64
C LYS A 66 -0.48 -10.04 1.21
N ALA A 67 -1.14 -9.24 2.04
CA ALA A 67 -2.52 -9.43 2.46
C ALA A 67 -3.50 -9.36 1.28
N SER A 68 -4.69 -9.93 1.47
CA SER A 68 -5.80 -9.93 0.53
C SER A 68 -6.73 -8.73 0.68
N PHE A 69 -6.32 -7.70 1.44
CA PHE A 69 -7.03 -6.44 1.57
C PHE A 69 -6.20 -5.26 1.08
N ASP A 70 -6.90 -4.18 0.76
CA ASP A 70 -6.35 -2.89 0.37
C ASP A 70 -6.71 -1.86 1.44
N SER A 71 -5.72 -1.14 1.96
CA SER A 71 -5.90 -0.13 3.00
C SER A 71 -6.02 1.30 2.46
N THR A 72 -6.32 1.44 1.16
CA THR A 72 -6.61 2.73 0.53
C THR A 72 -7.95 3.33 1.00
N TYR A 73 -8.24 4.57 0.59
CA TYR A 73 -9.55 5.18 0.80
C TYR A 73 -10.57 4.70 -0.24
N GLY A 74 -11.85 4.87 0.03
CA GLY A 74 -12.91 4.58 -0.94
C GLY A 74 -14.19 5.34 -0.62
N LEU A 75 -15.22 5.10 -1.42
CA LEU A 75 -16.58 5.54 -1.10
C LEU A 75 -17.38 4.37 -0.55
N ALA A 76 -18.05 4.58 0.58
CA ALA A 76 -19.01 3.62 1.12
C ALA A 76 -20.41 4.21 1.14
N VAL A 77 -21.40 3.33 1.14
CA VAL A 77 -22.80 3.68 1.24
C VAL A 77 -23.41 3.20 2.54
N SER A 78 -24.44 3.93 2.99
CA SER A 78 -25.23 3.54 4.16
C SER A 78 -25.93 2.19 3.93
N PRO A 79 -26.31 1.46 5.00
CA PRO A 79 -27.05 0.20 4.86
C PRO A 79 -28.34 0.35 4.05
N ALA A 80 -29.03 1.50 4.17
CA ALA A 80 -30.25 1.79 3.42
C ALA A 80 -30.00 1.93 1.91
N VAL A 81 -28.88 2.55 1.52
CA VAL A 81 -28.48 2.71 0.12
C VAL A 81 -27.94 1.39 -0.45
N ALA A 82 -27.17 0.64 0.34
CA ALA A 82 -26.72 -0.71 -0.04
C ALA A 82 -27.90 -1.65 -0.31
N ALA A 83 -28.97 -1.57 0.49
CA ALA A 83 -30.20 -2.34 0.32
C ALA A 83 -30.96 -2.01 -0.99
N ARG A 84 -30.71 -0.83 -1.58
CA ARG A 84 -31.24 -0.44 -2.91
C ARG A 84 -30.41 -1.02 -4.07
N GLY A 85 -29.29 -1.68 -3.79
CA GLY A 85 -28.46 -2.37 -4.77
C GLY A 85 -27.22 -1.60 -5.25
N LEU A 86 -26.88 -0.45 -4.65
CA LEU A 86 -25.64 0.26 -4.97
C LEU A 86 -24.43 -0.55 -4.44
N ARG A 87 -23.55 -1.01 -5.34
CA ARG A 87 -22.39 -1.86 -4.99
C ARG A 87 -21.09 -1.40 -5.62
N THR A 88 -21.14 -0.65 -6.71
CA THR A 88 -19.97 -0.18 -7.45
C THR A 88 -20.01 1.33 -7.61
N LEU A 89 -18.85 1.93 -7.90
CA LEU A 89 -18.78 3.32 -8.31
C LEU A 89 -19.54 3.58 -9.63
N LEU A 90 -19.67 2.57 -10.51
CA LEU A 90 -20.52 2.68 -11.70
C LEU A 90 -22.01 2.76 -11.37
N ASP A 91 -22.48 2.07 -10.33
CA ASP A 91 -23.87 2.18 -9.86
C ASP A 91 -24.14 3.58 -9.29
N LEU A 92 -23.18 4.13 -8.54
CA LEU A 92 -23.22 5.49 -8.04
C LEU A 92 -23.28 6.50 -9.19
N THR A 93 -22.41 6.37 -10.20
CA THR A 93 -22.43 7.20 -11.40
C THR A 93 -23.80 7.17 -12.06
N ALA A 94 -24.38 5.98 -12.28
CA ALA A 94 -25.68 5.84 -12.90
C ALA A 94 -26.79 6.54 -12.10
N ALA A 95 -26.76 6.45 -10.76
CA ALA A 95 -27.71 7.13 -9.89
C ALA A 95 -27.59 8.66 -9.99
N VAL A 96 -26.37 9.19 -9.94
CA VAL A 96 -26.09 10.64 -10.04
C VAL A 96 -26.41 11.19 -11.43
N GLN A 97 -26.17 10.42 -12.49
CA GLN A 97 -26.52 10.83 -13.86
C GLN A 97 -28.05 10.86 -14.08
N ALA A 98 -28.79 9.96 -13.43
CA ALA A 98 -30.25 9.96 -13.49
C ALA A 98 -30.87 11.15 -12.74
N ASP A 99 -30.31 11.49 -11.59
CA ASP A 99 -30.67 12.66 -10.79
C ASP A 99 -29.45 13.15 -9.98
N PRO A 100 -28.86 14.31 -10.36
CA PRO A 100 -27.69 14.88 -9.69
C PRO A 100 -27.86 15.20 -8.20
N THR A 101 -29.08 15.10 -7.68
CA THR A 101 -29.43 15.36 -6.27
C THR A 101 -29.94 14.13 -5.53
N ALA A 102 -29.98 12.95 -6.17
CA ALA A 102 -30.60 11.74 -5.61
C ALA A 102 -29.85 11.13 -4.42
N LEU A 103 -28.56 11.43 -4.27
CA LEU A 103 -27.71 10.91 -3.21
C LEU A 103 -26.87 12.05 -2.63
N THR A 104 -26.82 12.13 -1.31
CA THR A 104 -25.91 13.05 -0.61
C THR A 104 -24.51 12.41 -0.52
N ILE A 105 -23.49 13.13 -0.99
CA ILE A 105 -22.09 12.70 -0.99
C ILE A 105 -21.33 13.50 0.08
N CYS A 106 -20.89 12.82 1.13
CA CYS A 106 -20.14 13.44 2.23
C CYS A 106 -18.64 13.13 2.13
N VAL A 107 -17.83 14.17 2.11
CA VAL A 107 -16.37 14.06 1.99
C VAL A 107 -15.71 15.03 2.96
N ASP A 108 -14.45 14.78 3.29
CA ASP A 108 -13.63 15.75 4.05
C ASP A 108 -13.05 16.83 3.12
N ASP A 109 -12.49 17.88 3.73
CA ASP A 109 -11.93 19.03 2.99
C ASP A 109 -10.71 18.63 2.13
N ASP A 110 -9.91 17.68 2.61
CA ASP A 110 -8.71 17.20 1.91
C ASP A 110 -9.13 16.47 0.62
N PHE A 111 -10.06 15.52 0.71
CA PHE A 111 -10.57 14.78 -0.45
C PHE A 111 -11.36 15.67 -1.41
N PHE A 112 -12.05 16.69 -0.91
CA PHE A 112 -12.74 17.64 -1.77
C PHE A 112 -11.79 18.54 -2.56
N SER A 113 -10.67 18.94 -1.94
CA SER A 113 -9.71 19.88 -2.53
C SER A 113 -8.54 19.23 -3.29
N ASP A 114 -8.34 17.92 -3.13
CA ASP A 114 -7.32 17.16 -3.85
C ASP A 114 -7.64 17.06 -5.35
N ALA A 115 -6.77 17.62 -6.18
CA ALA A 115 -6.93 17.67 -7.63
C ALA A 115 -6.50 16.38 -8.34
N GLU A 116 -5.67 15.55 -7.71
CA GLU A 116 -5.09 14.34 -8.32
C GLU A 116 -5.89 13.10 -7.95
N LEU A 117 -6.28 12.98 -6.66
CA LEU A 117 -6.95 11.79 -6.10
C LEU A 117 -8.26 12.12 -5.38
N GLY A 118 -8.71 13.37 -5.41
CA GLY A 118 -9.94 13.81 -4.75
C GLY A 118 -11.22 13.62 -5.56
N LEU A 119 -12.32 14.18 -5.03
CA LEU A 119 -13.66 14.04 -5.59
C LEU A 119 -13.76 14.52 -7.03
N ALA A 120 -13.03 15.57 -7.40
CA ALA A 120 -13.04 16.11 -8.77
C ALA A 120 -12.42 15.13 -9.78
N SER A 121 -11.26 14.55 -9.45
CA SER A 121 -10.57 13.54 -10.27
C SER A 121 -11.43 12.28 -10.42
N LEU A 122 -12.03 11.82 -9.31
CA LEU A 122 -12.97 10.70 -9.31
C LEU A 122 -14.17 10.97 -10.23
N ALA A 123 -14.78 12.15 -10.11
CA ALA A 123 -15.94 12.54 -10.89
C ALA A 123 -15.61 12.64 -12.39
N GLU A 124 -14.40 13.07 -12.75
CA GLU A 124 -13.91 13.07 -14.13
C GLU A 124 -13.75 11.65 -14.67
N LEU A 125 -13.02 10.78 -13.97
CA LEU A 125 -12.76 9.39 -14.38
C LEU A 125 -14.06 8.59 -14.59
N TYR A 126 -15.04 8.79 -13.71
CA TYR A 126 -16.32 8.10 -13.74
C TYR A 126 -17.42 8.84 -14.51
N GLU A 127 -17.11 9.97 -15.15
CA GLU A 127 -18.08 10.85 -15.83
C GLU A 127 -19.31 11.20 -14.96
N MET A 128 -19.08 11.33 -13.65
CA MET A 128 -20.09 11.64 -12.65
C MET A 128 -20.23 13.16 -12.50
N LYS A 129 -21.45 13.66 -12.39
CA LYS A 129 -21.73 15.11 -12.24
C LYS A 129 -22.69 15.35 -11.07
N PRO A 130 -22.23 15.16 -9.82
CA PRO A 130 -23.07 15.45 -8.66
C PRO A 130 -23.38 16.95 -8.60
N SER A 131 -24.59 17.29 -8.15
CA SER A 131 -24.93 18.68 -7.87
C SER A 131 -24.07 19.19 -6.71
N THR A 132 -23.61 20.43 -6.75
CA THR A 132 -22.91 21.05 -5.61
C THR A 132 -23.77 21.02 -4.34
N GLU A 133 -25.10 21.07 -4.47
CA GLU A 133 -26.03 20.98 -3.34
C GLU A 133 -26.10 19.58 -2.71
N SER A 134 -25.66 18.55 -3.44
CA SER A 134 -25.59 17.16 -2.95
C SER A 134 -24.28 16.83 -2.24
N ILE A 135 -23.29 17.72 -2.31
CA ILE A 135 -21.98 17.51 -1.68
C ILE A 135 -21.97 18.20 -0.31
N VAL A 136 -21.59 17.46 0.72
CA VAL A 136 -21.50 17.96 2.09
C VAL A 136 -20.08 17.75 2.61
N LEU A 137 -19.46 18.81 3.09
CA LEU A 137 -18.14 18.72 3.71
C LEU A 137 -18.29 18.45 5.21
N LEU A 138 -17.73 17.34 5.67
CA LEU A 138 -17.78 16.89 7.06
C LEU A 138 -16.38 16.53 7.55
N ALA A 139 -16.17 16.55 8.86
CA ALA A 139 -14.98 15.93 9.43
C ALA A 139 -15.04 14.40 9.25
N ASP A 140 -13.89 13.74 9.13
CA ASP A 140 -13.78 12.30 8.81
C ASP A 140 -14.69 11.44 9.71
N ASP A 141 -14.61 11.59 11.04
CA ASP A 141 -15.48 10.86 11.98
C ASP A 141 -16.98 11.10 11.79
N GLU A 142 -17.37 12.30 11.37
CA GLU A 142 -18.76 12.67 11.17
C GLU A 142 -19.34 12.06 9.89
N ILE A 143 -18.49 11.78 8.88
CA ILE A 143 -18.90 11.04 7.68
C ILE A 143 -19.39 9.65 8.06
N TYR A 144 -18.63 8.91 8.88
CA TYR A 144 -19.03 7.56 9.31
C TYR A 144 -20.32 7.58 10.12
N ARG A 145 -20.47 8.52 11.06
CA ARG A 145 -21.72 8.66 11.84
C ARG A 145 -22.91 8.98 10.93
N SER A 146 -22.71 9.87 9.96
CA SER A 146 -23.77 10.26 9.01
C SER A 146 -24.17 9.11 8.08
N LEU A 147 -23.22 8.28 7.67
CA LEU A 147 -23.48 7.03 6.93
C LEU A 147 -24.27 6.02 7.76
N ARG A 148 -23.88 5.81 9.03
CA ARG A 148 -24.57 4.92 9.96
C ARG A 148 -26.01 5.38 10.22
N ASP A 149 -26.19 6.67 10.47
CA ASP A 149 -27.47 7.27 10.85
C ASP A 149 -28.36 7.56 9.62
N GLY A 150 -27.82 7.42 8.40
CA GLY A 150 -28.52 7.60 7.14
C GLY A 150 -28.79 9.07 6.76
N THR A 151 -28.11 10.01 7.41
CA THR A 151 -28.10 11.43 7.01
C THR A 151 -27.15 11.71 5.85
N CYS A 152 -26.25 10.77 5.56
CA CYS A 152 -25.45 10.73 4.34
C CYS A 152 -25.68 9.43 3.58
N ASP A 153 -25.79 9.50 2.26
CA ASP A 153 -26.00 8.34 1.40
C ASP A 153 -24.69 7.66 1.01
N VAL A 154 -23.68 8.48 0.68
CA VAL A 154 -22.36 8.07 0.18
C VAL A 154 -21.29 8.86 0.94
N GLY A 155 -20.27 8.21 1.47
CA GLY A 155 -19.22 8.90 2.24
C GLY A 155 -17.83 8.39 1.91
N LYS A 156 -16.85 9.30 1.88
CA LYS A 156 -15.42 8.91 1.81
C LYS A 156 -15.00 8.28 3.13
N ILE A 157 -14.37 7.10 3.05
CA ILE A 157 -13.90 6.31 4.19
C ILE A 157 -12.53 5.68 3.91
N SER A 158 -11.88 5.12 4.93
CA SER A 158 -10.78 4.17 4.78
C SER A 158 -11.36 2.75 4.70
N ARG A 159 -10.91 1.95 3.73
CA ARG A 159 -11.48 0.61 3.46
C ARG A 159 -11.27 -0.38 4.62
N THR A 160 -10.32 -0.11 5.51
CA THR A 160 -9.93 -0.95 6.64
C THR A 160 -10.35 -0.37 7.98
N ASP A 161 -11.09 0.75 7.99
CA ASP A 161 -11.58 1.37 9.23
C ASP A 161 -12.49 0.41 10.00
N ALA A 162 -12.29 0.34 11.32
CA ALA A 162 -13.03 -0.52 12.24
C ALA A 162 -14.56 -0.38 12.09
N ARG A 163 -15.04 0.82 11.76
CA ARG A 163 -16.46 1.14 11.66
C ARG A 163 -17.12 0.57 10.40
N VAL A 164 -16.34 0.23 9.37
CA VAL A 164 -16.91 -0.29 8.11
C VAL A 164 -17.69 -1.58 8.35
N GLY A 165 -17.04 -2.58 8.96
CA GLY A 165 -17.68 -3.85 9.32
C GLY A 165 -18.70 -3.66 10.44
N ALA A 166 -18.30 -3.00 11.54
CA ALA A 166 -19.13 -2.86 12.74
C ALA A 166 -20.47 -2.13 12.46
N TRP A 167 -20.47 -1.13 11.57
CA TRP A 167 -21.67 -0.34 11.25
C TRP A 167 -22.31 -0.76 9.92
N GLN A 168 -21.91 -1.92 9.37
CA GLN A 168 -22.47 -2.53 8.16
C GLN A 168 -22.45 -1.59 6.95
N LEU A 169 -21.42 -0.76 6.85
CA LEU A 169 -21.21 0.12 5.71
C LEU A 169 -20.76 -0.73 4.52
N THR A 170 -21.26 -0.41 3.33
CA THR A 170 -20.83 -1.13 2.10
C THR A 170 -19.89 -0.25 1.32
N VAL A 171 -18.60 -0.62 1.28
CA VAL A 171 -17.62 -0.01 0.39
C VAL A 171 -17.99 -0.34 -1.06
N LEU A 172 -17.99 0.67 -1.93
CA LEU A 172 -18.26 0.50 -3.35
C LEU A 172 -17.01 -0.02 -4.08
N ASP A 173 -17.20 -1.02 -4.94
CA ASP A 173 -16.13 -1.50 -5.81
C ASP A 173 -15.72 -0.42 -6.83
N ASP A 174 -14.42 -0.33 -7.09
CA ASP A 174 -13.79 0.64 -7.99
C ASP A 174 -13.28 -0.05 -9.26
N PRO A 175 -14.16 -0.34 -10.25
CA PRO A 175 -13.80 -1.09 -11.45
C PRO A 175 -12.86 -0.33 -12.40
N LEU A 176 -12.79 1.00 -12.33
CA LEU A 176 -11.90 1.82 -13.17
C LEU A 176 -10.56 2.14 -12.50
N GLY A 177 -10.40 1.82 -11.21
CA GLY A 177 -9.17 2.06 -10.47
C GLY A 177 -8.87 3.54 -10.28
N ALA A 178 -9.77 4.27 -9.63
CA ALA A 178 -9.52 5.64 -9.18
C ALA A 178 -8.45 5.71 -8.07
N PHE A 179 -8.43 4.70 -7.18
CA PHE A 179 -7.60 4.74 -5.98
C PHE A 179 -6.36 3.84 -6.13
N PRO A 180 -5.16 4.35 -5.81
CA PRO A 180 -3.96 3.52 -5.71
C PRO A 180 -4.09 2.41 -4.68
N ASN A 181 -3.37 1.32 -4.88
CA ASN A 181 -3.43 0.17 -3.99
C ASN A 181 -2.39 0.19 -2.87
N TYR A 182 -2.85 -0.02 -1.64
CA TYR A 182 -2.06 -0.09 -0.43
C TYR A 182 -2.28 -1.44 0.27
N SER A 183 -1.87 -2.52 -0.38
CA SER A 183 -1.85 -3.85 0.24
C SER A 183 -0.67 -3.95 1.20
N PRO A 184 -0.85 -4.35 2.47
CA PRO A 184 0.27 -4.58 3.36
C PRO A 184 0.94 -5.92 3.08
N ALA A 185 2.25 -5.96 3.32
CA ALA A 185 3.03 -7.19 3.25
C ALA A 185 4.15 -7.19 4.30
N PRO A 186 4.59 -8.36 4.78
CA PRO A 186 5.79 -8.46 5.59
C PRO A 186 7.04 -8.15 4.75
N VAL A 187 7.86 -7.21 5.23
CA VAL A 187 9.08 -6.74 4.57
C VAL A 187 10.28 -7.05 5.45
N THR A 188 11.29 -7.69 4.86
CA THR A 188 12.50 -8.18 5.53
C THR A 188 13.73 -7.95 4.65
N ARG A 189 14.92 -8.32 5.14
CA ARG A 189 16.17 -8.32 4.38
C ARG A 189 16.51 -9.71 3.84
N ASN A 190 17.17 -9.76 2.68
CA ASN A 190 17.69 -11.00 2.08
C ASN A 190 18.52 -11.83 3.06
N GLU A 191 19.39 -11.18 3.85
CA GLU A 191 20.24 -11.88 4.82
C GLU A 191 19.46 -12.55 5.97
N VAL A 192 18.33 -11.97 6.37
CA VAL A 192 17.46 -12.52 7.41
C VAL A 192 16.75 -13.75 6.86
N LEU A 193 16.21 -13.67 5.64
CA LEU A 193 15.58 -14.82 4.98
C LEU A 193 16.57 -15.95 4.69
N ALA A 194 17.80 -15.64 4.30
CA ALA A 194 18.84 -16.66 4.13
C ALA A 194 19.16 -17.40 5.44
N ARG A 195 19.03 -16.72 6.58
CA ARG A 195 19.23 -17.31 7.91
C ARG A 195 18.01 -18.07 8.44
N TYR A 196 16.81 -17.63 8.07
CA TYR A 196 15.52 -18.21 8.51
C TYR A 196 14.61 -18.44 7.30
N PRO A 197 14.94 -19.37 6.39
CA PRO A 197 14.20 -19.58 5.14
C PRO A 197 12.75 -20.03 5.37
N GLU A 198 12.45 -20.64 6.51
CA GLU A 198 11.09 -21.01 6.91
C GLU A 198 10.17 -19.82 7.20
N MET A 199 10.75 -18.63 7.44
CA MET A 199 9.99 -17.41 7.74
C MET A 199 9.10 -17.01 6.56
N GLU A 200 9.60 -17.11 5.34
CA GLU A 200 8.84 -16.78 4.13
C GLU A 200 7.57 -17.62 4.03
N GLN A 201 7.70 -18.95 4.11
CA GLN A 201 6.56 -19.86 4.00
C GLN A 201 5.56 -19.67 5.14
N ARG A 202 6.03 -19.42 6.36
CA ARG A 202 5.15 -19.22 7.53
C ARG A 202 4.37 -17.91 7.45
N LEU A 203 5.02 -16.82 7.08
CA LEU A 203 4.37 -15.51 6.96
C LEU A 203 3.49 -15.42 5.72
N ALA A 204 3.84 -16.12 4.64
CA ALA A 204 3.02 -16.15 3.43
C ALA A 204 1.62 -16.73 3.63
N VAL A 205 1.39 -17.51 4.69
CA VAL A 205 0.05 -18.04 5.04
C VAL A 205 -0.89 -16.92 5.52
N LEU A 206 -0.36 -15.85 6.12
CA LEU A 206 -1.17 -14.74 6.63
C LEU A 206 -1.90 -13.99 5.51
N GLY A 207 -1.26 -13.85 4.35
CA GLY A 207 -1.74 -13.02 3.26
C GLY A 207 -3.21 -13.30 2.87
N PRO A 208 -3.55 -14.55 2.47
CA PRO A 208 -4.91 -14.92 2.11
C PRO A 208 -5.93 -14.90 3.25
N LEU A 209 -5.48 -14.96 4.51
CA LEU A 209 -6.36 -14.97 5.68
C LEU A 209 -6.76 -13.56 6.11
N LEU A 210 -5.94 -12.57 5.80
CA LEU A 210 -6.23 -11.16 6.05
C LEU A 210 -7.02 -10.61 4.85
N THR A 211 -8.33 -10.83 4.86
CA THR A 211 -9.30 -10.25 3.91
C THR A 211 -9.83 -8.91 4.42
N PRO A 212 -10.53 -8.10 3.60
CA PRO A 212 -11.14 -6.84 4.04
C PRO A 212 -12.08 -7.03 5.25
N GLU A 213 -12.89 -8.08 5.24
CA GLU A 213 -13.81 -8.41 6.33
C GLU A 213 -13.04 -8.78 7.60
N VAL A 214 -12.03 -9.63 7.47
CA VAL A 214 -11.22 -10.06 8.61
C VAL A 214 -10.49 -8.88 9.23
N ILE A 215 -9.82 -8.03 8.44
CA ILE A 215 -9.04 -6.93 9.01
C ILE A 215 -9.91 -5.86 9.65
N THR A 216 -11.09 -5.54 9.06
CA THR A 216 -12.02 -4.58 9.67
C THR A 216 -12.59 -5.11 10.99
N ASP A 217 -12.87 -6.43 11.08
CA ASP A 217 -13.29 -7.08 12.32
C ASP A 217 -12.17 -7.09 13.39
N LEU A 218 -10.91 -7.32 12.98
CA LEU A 218 -9.77 -7.26 13.90
C LEU A 218 -9.52 -5.83 14.41
N ASN A 219 -9.64 -4.82 13.55
CA ASN A 219 -9.53 -3.42 13.92
C ASN A 219 -10.69 -3.01 14.84
N ALA A 220 -11.92 -3.46 14.56
CA ALA A 220 -13.08 -3.21 15.42
C ALA A 220 -12.90 -3.75 16.84
N GLN A 221 -12.32 -4.93 17.02
CA GLN A 221 -12.02 -5.45 18.36
C GLN A 221 -11.07 -4.56 19.16
N ILE A 222 -10.17 -3.83 18.49
CA ILE A 222 -9.16 -2.97 19.11
C ILE A 222 -9.69 -1.55 19.34
N GLU A 223 -10.53 -1.05 18.44
CA GLU A 223 -10.94 0.36 18.43
C GLU A 223 -12.35 0.60 18.97
N LEU A 224 -13.23 -0.40 18.87
CA LEU A 224 -14.67 -0.30 19.18
C LEU A 224 -15.17 -1.33 20.20
N GLY A 225 -14.40 -2.38 20.46
CA GLY A 225 -14.79 -3.42 21.41
C GLY A 225 -16.06 -4.19 21.01
N GLN A 226 -16.79 -4.72 21.99
CA GLN A 226 -17.97 -5.57 21.73
C GLN A 226 -19.24 -4.75 21.53
N ASP A 227 -19.32 -3.56 22.14
CA ASP A 227 -20.47 -2.67 22.00
C ASP A 227 -20.47 -1.84 20.70
N GLY A 228 -19.34 -1.84 19.97
CA GLY A 228 -19.22 -1.20 18.66
C GLY A 228 -19.02 0.32 18.76
N GLU A 229 -18.66 0.82 19.95
CA GLU A 229 -18.43 2.22 20.23
C GLU A 229 -17.02 2.44 20.80
N PRO A 230 -16.31 3.49 20.38
CA PRO A 230 -14.94 3.71 20.83
C PRO A 230 -14.88 4.26 22.26
N ALA A 231 -13.79 3.91 22.96
CA ALA A 231 -13.43 4.38 24.29
C ALA A 231 -14.44 4.01 25.40
N THR A 232 -15.06 2.84 25.29
CA THR A 232 -16.03 2.29 26.27
C THR A 232 -15.38 1.38 27.31
N GLY A 233 -14.14 0.94 27.06
CA GLY A 233 -13.32 0.16 27.97
C GLY A 233 -13.45 -1.36 27.82
N ASP A 234 -14.19 -1.83 26.82
CA ASP A 234 -14.31 -3.25 26.47
C ASP A 234 -13.43 -3.65 25.25
N GLU A 235 -12.59 -2.73 24.75
CA GLU A 235 -11.68 -2.97 23.63
C GLU A 235 -10.57 -3.96 23.99
N ALA A 236 -10.26 -4.84 23.05
CA ALA A 236 -9.22 -5.83 23.21
C ALA A 236 -7.83 -5.24 22.91
N SER A 237 -6.80 -5.70 23.63
CA SER A 237 -5.43 -5.31 23.30
C SER A 237 -4.98 -5.90 21.96
N ILE A 238 -4.10 -5.18 21.24
CA ILE A 238 -3.50 -5.64 19.98
C ILE A 238 -2.91 -7.07 20.11
N ALA A 239 -2.22 -7.34 21.22
CA ALA A 239 -1.60 -8.65 21.47
C ALA A 239 -2.63 -9.77 21.64
N GLN A 240 -3.75 -9.47 22.31
CA GLN A 240 -4.85 -10.42 22.48
C GLN A 240 -5.50 -10.74 21.12
N VAL A 241 -5.86 -9.71 20.35
CA VAL A 241 -6.50 -9.88 19.03
C VAL A 241 -5.59 -10.67 18.08
N ALA A 242 -4.31 -10.30 17.98
CA ALA A 242 -3.35 -11.01 17.14
C ALA A 242 -3.15 -12.47 17.59
N THR A 243 -3.05 -12.74 18.89
CA THR A 243 -2.86 -14.10 19.42
C THR A 243 -4.09 -14.96 19.14
N THR A 244 -5.29 -14.43 19.39
CA THR A 244 -6.55 -15.13 19.10
C THR A 244 -6.66 -15.47 17.63
N PHE A 245 -6.44 -14.50 16.73
CA PHE A 245 -6.45 -14.72 15.28
C PHE A 245 -5.48 -15.83 14.85
N LEU A 246 -4.24 -15.78 15.33
CA LEU A 246 -3.22 -16.80 15.00
C LEU A 246 -3.61 -18.18 15.54
N CYS A 247 -4.24 -18.25 16.71
CA CYS A 247 -4.68 -19.50 17.32
C CYS A 247 -5.88 -20.13 16.61
N GLU A 248 -6.90 -19.34 16.28
CA GLU A 248 -8.08 -19.79 15.53
C GLU A 248 -7.69 -20.33 14.14
N ASN A 249 -6.65 -19.75 13.54
CA ASN A 249 -6.11 -20.18 12.26
C ASN A 249 -4.99 -21.24 12.38
N GLN A 250 -4.72 -21.77 13.58
CA GLN A 250 -3.72 -22.82 13.84
C GLN A 250 -2.28 -22.44 13.39
N LEU A 251 -1.96 -21.15 13.44
CA LEU A 251 -0.66 -20.59 13.06
C LEU A 251 0.29 -20.45 14.25
N MET A 252 -0.18 -20.74 15.47
CA MET A 252 0.60 -20.73 16.70
C MET A 252 0.47 -22.06 17.45
N GLY A 253 1.58 -22.53 18.02
CA GLY A 253 1.64 -23.85 18.69
C GLY A 253 1.21 -23.87 20.15
N ASP A 254 1.20 -22.72 20.83
CA ASP A 254 0.73 -22.59 22.21
C ASP A 254 -0.32 -21.47 22.31
N CYS A 255 -1.56 -21.88 22.50
CA CYS A 255 -2.73 -21.01 22.61
C CYS A 255 -3.23 -20.87 24.05
N THR A 256 -2.47 -21.36 25.04
CA THR A 256 -2.89 -21.35 26.46
C THR A 256 -2.92 -19.96 27.10
N VAL A 257 -2.42 -18.93 26.41
CA VAL A 257 -2.49 -17.52 26.86
C VAL A 257 -3.93 -16.96 26.77
N ILE A 258 -4.86 -17.63 26.08
CA ILE A 258 -6.23 -17.14 25.86
C ILE A 258 -7.16 -17.35 27.08
N ASP A 259 -6.88 -18.32 27.96
CA ASP A 259 -7.83 -18.71 29.03
C ASP A 259 -7.90 -17.74 30.23
N ASN A 260 -6.93 -16.83 30.40
CA ASN A 260 -6.88 -15.97 31.60
C ASN A 260 -7.48 -14.57 31.43
N VAL A 261 -8.02 -14.22 30.25
CA VAL A 261 -8.72 -12.93 30.04
C VAL A 261 -10.23 -13.11 29.94
N ALA A 262 -10.71 -14.32 29.64
CA ALA A 262 -12.14 -14.66 29.61
C ALA A 262 -12.57 -15.40 30.88
N THR A 263 -12.45 -14.79 32.08
CA THR A 263 -13.28 -15.13 33.27
C THR A 263 -12.91 -14.28 34.51
N THR A 264 -13.34 -13.03 34.55
CA THR A 264 -13.67 -12.37 35.82
C THR A 264 -14.92 -11.50 35.68
N ALA A 265 -16.04 -12.13 35.35
CA ALA A 265 -17.33 -11.60 35.78
C ALA A 265 -17.48 -11.93 37.27
N THR A 266 -17.03 -11.01 38.13
CA THR A 266 -17.24 -11.12 39.58
C THR A 266 -18.71 -10.78 39.87
N VAL A 267 -19.58 -11.79 39.87
CA VAL A 267 -20.89 -11.67 40.50
C VAL A 267 -20.67 -11.63 42.01
N MET A 268 -20.87 -10.44 42.60
CA MET A 268 -20.90 -10.28 44.04
C MET A 268 -22.12 -11.01 44.62
N PRO A 269 -21.98 -11.81 45.70
CA PRO A 269 -23.09 -12.50 46.33
C PRO A 269 -23.81 -11.60 47.36
N ASP A 270 -24.08 -10.34 47.04
CA ASP A 270 -25.23 -9.62 47.60
C ASP A 270 -25.57 -8.45 46.66
N GLY A 271 -26.86 -8.25 46.41
CA GLY A 271 -27.36 -7.27 45.43
C GLY A 271 -27.35 -5.84 45.96
N THR A 272 -26.18 -5.27 46.27
CA THR A 272 -26.05 -3.84 46.57
C THR A 272 -24.95 -3.16 45.76
N ALA A 273 -25.27 -2.00 45.20
CA ALA A 273 -24.34 -1.14 44.48
C ALA A 273 -23.41 -0.41 45.45
N ALA A 274 -22.12 -0.30 45.09
CA ALA A 274 -21.15 0.53 45.81
C ALA A 274 -20.14 1.15 44.83
N PRO A 275 -19.55 2.31 45.20
CA PRO A 275 -19.34 3.43 44.30
C PRO A 275 -17.94 3.54 43.72
N ASP A 276 -17.82 4.44 42.75
CA ASP A 276 -16.63 4.96 42.10
C ASP A 276 -15.42 5.11 43.04
N VAL A 277 -14.38 4.31 42.80
CA VAL A 277 -13.04 4.45 43.37
C VAL A 277 -12.05 4.27 42.23
N THR A 278 -11.62 5.38 41.65
CA THR A 278 -10.48 5.48 40.74
C THR A 278 -9.19 5.30 41.54
N THR A 279 -8.78 4.05 41.74
CA THR A 279 -7.43 3.68 42.20
C THR A 279 -6.57 3.24 41.03
N GLU A 280 -5.41 3.89 40.91
CA GLU A 280 -4.31 3.59 39.99
C GLU A 280 -4.09 2.09 39.79
N ILE A 281 -4.22 1.61 38.55
CA ILE A 281 -3.75 0.28 38.16
C ILE A 281 -2.39 0.43 37.49
N THR A 282 -1.35 0.03 38.22
CA THR A 282 0.00 -0.17 37.71
C THR A 282 -0.01 -1.32 36.69
N PRO A 283 0.57 -1.18 35.48
CA PRO A 283 0.64 -2.30 34.54
C PRO A 283 1.61 -3.37 35.07
N VAL A 284 1.12 -4.60 35.21
CA VAL A 284 1.95 -5.77 35.52
C VAL A 284 2.76 -6.12 34.28
N LEU A 285 4.01 -5.67 34.26
CA LEU A 285 5.00 -6.01 33.26
C LEU A 285 5.51 -7.44 33.52
N ALA A 286 5.11 -8.42 32.70
CA ALA A 286 5.72 -9.73 32.69
C ALA A 286 7.14 -9.64 32.08
N MET A 287 8.14 -9.46 32.94
CA MET A 287 9.56 -9.50 32.56
C MET A 287 10.03 -10.95 32.36
N ILE A 288 10.40 -11.33 31.13
CA ILE A 288 11.34 -12.43 30.90
C ILE A 288 12.76 -11.85 30.97
N ARG A 289 13.48 -12.18 32.05
CA ARG A 289 14.91 -11.87 32.22
C ARG A 289 15.75 -12.78 31.31
N ILE A 290 16.55 -12.20 30.42
CA ILE A 290 17.83 -12.77 30.00
C ILE A 290 18.93 -11.89 30.59
N THR A 291 19.72 -12.46 31.50
CA THR A 291 20.80 -11.78 32.21
C THR A 291 22.06 -11.63 31.36
N ASN A 292 22.66 -10.43 31.52
CA ASN A 292 24.06 -10.04 31.36
C ASN A 292 24.55 -9.54 30.00
N VAL A 293 24.54 -8.20 29.82
CA VAL A 293 25.75 -7.41 29.47
C VAL A 293 25.65 -6.02 30.14
N THR A 294 26.74 -5.56 30.74
CA THR A 294 26.92 -4.26 31.43
C THR A 294 27.17 -3.06 30.50
N PRO A 295 26.93 -1.80 30.93
CA PRO A 295 26.72 -0.63 30.06
C PRO A 295 27.89 0.38 29.97
N GLY A 296 27.93 1.10 28.85
CA GLY A 296 28.74 2.30 28.54
C GLY A 296 28.85 2.41 27.01
N GLU A 297 28.61 3.51 26.29
CA GLU A 297 28.44 4.93 26.61
C GLU A 297 27.43 5.51 25.59
N ALA A 298 26.59 6.45 26.04
CA ALA A 298 25.78 7.30 25.19
C ALA A 298 26.57 8.58 24.88
N SER A 299 26.66 8.97 23.60
CA SER A 299 26.74 10.35 23.09
C SER A 299 27.21 10.33 21.63
N THR A 300 26.65 11.23 20.82
CA THR A 300 26.94 11.58 19.40
C THR A 300 26.01 10.95 18.35
N LEU A 301 24.77 11.42 18.30
CA LEU A 301 23.89 11.24 17.13
C LEU A 301 23.17 12.54 16.71
N ASP A 302 23.71 13.71 17.08
CA ASP A 302 23.16 15.04 16.70
C ASP A 302 24.05 15.81 15.71
N LEU A 303 25.05 15.16 15.09
CA LEU A 303 26.02 15.85 14.22
C LEU A 303 26.20 15.28 12.80
N LEU A 304 25.43 14.26 12.40
CA LEU A 304 25.54 13.66 11.06
C LEU A 304 24.36 13.97 10.13
N VAL A 305 23.36 14.73 10.59
CA VAL A 305 22.18 15.10 9.79
C VAL A 305 22.42 16.35 8.91
N ASN A 306 23.49 17.13 9.15
CA ASN A 306 23.72 18.40 8.47
C ASN A 306 24.74 18.39 7.32
N GLU A 307 25.36 17.25 6.99
CA GLU A 307 26.29 17.16 5.84
C GLU A 307 25.74 16.42 4.62
N ALA A 308 24.54 15.83 4.69
CA ALA A 308 23.90 15.16 3.56
C ALA A 308 22.99 16.08 2.70
N ILE A 309 22.77 17.34 3.13
CA ILE A 309 21.82 18.27 2.49
C ILE A 309 22.51 19.26 1.51
N ALA A 310 23.83 19.19 1.34
CA ALA A 310 24.59 20.20 0.58
C ALA A 310 25.21 19.73 -0.75
N ALA A 311 24.78 18.60 -1.33
CA ALA A 311 25.43 18.06 -2.53
C ALA A 311 24.44 17.43 -3.54
N GLU A 312 23.37 18.13 -3.93
CA GLU A 312 22.62 17.72 -5.13
C GLU A 312 21.83 18.88 -5.80
N GLU A 313 22.40 20.09 -5.83
CA GLU A 313 21.93 21.16 -6.71
C GLU A 313 22.98 21.47 -7.78
N ALA A 314 22.78 20.98 -9.01
CA ALA A 314 23.09 21.67 -10.27
C ALA A 314 22.92 20.75 -11.49
N VAL A 315 21.82 20.87 -12.25
CA VAL A 315 21.81 20.58 -13.70
C VAL A 315 20.91 21.60 -14.44
N ALA A 316 21.46 22.13 -15.54
CA ALA A 316 20.94 23.21 -16.37
C ALA A 316 19.93 22.72 -17.46
N PRO A 317 19.26 23.61 -18.23
CA PRO A 317 17.95 23.35 -18.81
C PRO A 317 17.95 22.49 -20.08
N ALA A 318 16.85 21.75 -20.25
CA ALA A 318 16.53 20.87 -21.37
C ALA A 318 16.38 21.62 -22.71
N ALA A 319 16.89 21.02 -23.78
CA ALA A 319 16.63 21.44 -25.15
C ALA A 319 15.27 20.89 -25.63
N GLU A 320 14.54 21.71 -26.39
CA GLU A 320 13.21 21.43 -26.90
C GLU A 320 13.16 20.20 -27.85
N PRO A 321 12.06 19.43 -27.87
CA PRO A 321 11.95 18.23 -28.69
C PRO A 321 11.66 18.59 -30.16
N VAL A 322 12.41 17.97 -31.07
CA VAL A 322 12.12 17.97 -32.50
C VAL A 322 11.09 16.88 -32.79
N VAL A 323 9.88 17.30 -33.15
CA VAL A 323 8.82 16.41 -33.64
C VAL A 323 9.09 16.11 -35.12
N VAL A 324 9.22 14.84 -35.49
CA VAL A 324 9.30 14.41 -36.89
C VAL A 324 8.12 13.49 -37.20
N SER A 325 7.31 13.89 -38.19
CA SER A 325 6.20 13.10 -38.73
C SER A 325 6.69 12.05 -39.75
N PRO A 326 5.92 10.99 -40.03
CA PRO A 326 6.42 9.83 -40.75
C PRO A 326 6.31 10.04 -42.25
N THR A 327 7.44 10.04 -42.95
CA THR A 327 7.67 9.43 -44.29
C THR A 327 9.02 9.91 -44.82
N ASP A 328 9.99 9.01 -44.95
CA ASP A 328 10.71 8.78 -46.21
C ASP A 328 11.74 7.64 -46.02
N GLU A 329 11.61 6.61 -46.86
CA GLU A 329 12.62 5.56 -47.04
C GLU A 329 13.86 6.16 -47.70
N ASN A 330 15.05 5.82 -47.18
CA ASN A 330 16.40 6.20 -47.61
C ASN A 330 16.95 7.56 -47.13
N ASP A 331 17.42 7.58 -45.88
CA ASP A 331 18.51 8.47 -45.46
C ASP A 331 19.73 7.64 -45.00
N GLU A 332 20.77 7.59 -45.83
CA GLU A 332 22.06 6.94 -45.57
C GLU A 332 22.96 7.74 -44.60
N SER A 333 22.37 8.31 -43.53
CA SER A 333 23.11 9.02 -42.48
C SER A 333 22.82 8.54 -41.06
N ARG A 334 22.23 7.33 -40.91
CA ARG A 334 22.06 6.71 -39.59
C ARG A 334 23.43 6.31 -39.02
N PRO A 335 23.84 6.82 -37.84
CA PRO A 335 25.02 6.30 -37.17
C PRO A 335 24.78 4.82 -36.86
N ALA A 336 25.81 3.99 -37.04
CA ALA A 336 25.74 2.54 -36.89
C ALA A 336 25.01 2.13 -35.60
N ASP A 337 24.02 1.23 -35.73
CA ASP A 337 23.36 0.53 -34.61
C ASP A 337 24.43 -0.17 -33.77
N ALA A 338 24.96 0.53 -32.77
CA ALA A 338 25.69 -0.11 -31.70
C ALA A 338 24.63 -0.61 -30.73
N ASP A 339 24.28 -1.89 -30.81
CA ASP A 339 23.31 -2.57 -29.93
C ASP A 339 23.36 -1.98 -28.52
N ILE A 340 22.29 -1.25 -28.16
CA ILE A 340 22.18 -0.65 -26.85
C ILE A 340 21.77 -1.78 -25.92
N THR A 341 22.72 -2.24 -25.11
CA THR A 341 22.48 -3.32 -24.16
C THR A 341 22.21 -2.78 -22.78
N ILE A 342 21.32 -3.46 -22.05
CA ILE A 342 21.12 -3.31 -20.62
C ILE A 342 21.50 -4.62 -19.93
N SER A 343 21.70 -4.59 -18.62
CA SER A 343 22.00 -5.81 -17.87
C SER A 343 21.14 -5.91 -16.62
N THR A 344 20.66 -7.11 -16.32
CA THR A 344 20.05 -7.38 -15.03
C THR A 344 21.14 -7.37 -13.94
N PRO A 345 20.80 -6.94 -12.72
CA PRO A 345 21.74 -6.97 -11.60
C PRO A 345 22.25 -8.38 -11.29
N ALA A 346 23.43 -8.47 -10.67
CA ALA A 346 24.01 -9.77 -10.28
C ALA A 346 23.24 -10.45 -9.12
N THR A 347 22.42 -9.69 -8.42
CA THR A 347 21.69 -10.10 -7.22
C THR A 347 20.32 -10.70 -7.53
N PHE A 348 19.70 -10.34 -8.65
CA PHE A 348 18.31 -10.71 -8.95
C PHE A 348 17.94 -10.71 -10.43
N GLY A 349 16.83 -11.40 -10.74
CA GLY A 349 16.22 -11.39 -12.07
C GLY A 349 15.21 -10.26 -12.23
N VAL A 350 14.89 -9.89 -13.47
CA VAL A 350 14.00 -8.76 -13.77
C VAL A 350 12.78 -9.24 -14.53
N ASN A 351 11.59 -8.85 -14.08
CA ASN A 351 10.35 -9.13 -14.77
C ASN A 351 10.30 -8.40 -16.13
N ALA A 352 10.06 -9.16 -17.19
CA ALA A 352 9.76 -8.65 -18.52
C ALA A 352 8.27 -8.82 -18.81
N ARG A 353 7.62 -7.76 -19.27
CA ARG A 353 6.16 -7.65 -19.38
C ARG A 353 5.70 -7.46 -20.82
N GLU A 354 4.44 -7.79 -21.07
CA GLU A 354 3.82 -7.67 -22.40
C GLU A 354 3.64 -6.21 -22.85
N ALA A 355 3.42 -5.29 -21.90
CA ALA A 355 3.26 -3.86 -22.16
C ALA A 355 4.09 -3.01 -21.18
N ALA A 356 4.31 -1.74 -21.54
CA ALA A 356 5.11 -0.77 -20.78
C ALA A 356 4.37 -0.22 -19.54
N ASN A 357 3.82 -1.09 -18.71
CA ASN A 357 3.17 -0.72 -17.46
C ASN A 357 3.34 -1.81 -16.40
N ALA A 358 3.27 -1.42 -15.13
CA ALA A 358 3.55 -2.29 -14.00
C ALA A 358 2.50 -3.38 -13.76
N THR A 359 1.30 -3.22 -14.34
CA THR A 359 0.19 -4.18 -14.20
C THR A 359 0.15 -5.23 -15.30
N ALA A 360 0.92 -5.03 -16.39
CA ALA A 360 0.95 -5.92 -17.53
C ALA A 360 1.49 -7.30 -17.15
N THR A 361 0.98 -8.34 -17.84
CA THR A 361 1.38 -9.73 -17.66
C THR A 361 2.89 -9.88 -17.75
N VAL A 362 3.49 -10.58 -16.78
CA VAL A 362 4.90 -10.98 -16.85
C VAL A 362 5.01 -12.13 -17.84
N VAL A 363 5.69 -11.88 -18.97
CA VAL A 363 5.89 -12.87 -20.03
C VAL A 363 7.19 -13.65 -19.84
N ALA A 364 8.18 -13.06 -19.17
CA ALA A 364 9.44 -13.71 -18.83
C ALA A 364 10.07 -13.10 -17.58
N ILE A 365 10.99 -13.84 -16.95
CA ILE A 365 11.88 -13.32 -15.91
C ILE A 365 13.30 -13.41 -16.47
N LEU A 366 13.90 -12.26 -16.75
CA LEU A 366 15.30 -12.19 -17.15
C LEU A 366 16.18 -12.68 -15.99
N PRO A 367 17.05 -13.68 -16.18
CA PRO A 367 17.90 -14.16 -15.10
C PRO A 367 18.88 -13.07 -14.62
N ARG A 368 19.40 -13.20 -13.40
CA ARG A 368 20.46 -12.30 -12.87
C ARG A 368 21.72 -12.29 -13.73
N ALA A 369 22.42 -11.17 -13.76
CA ALA A 369 23.64 -10.96 -14.56
C ALA A 369 23.49 -11.30 -16.06
N THR A 370 22.30 -11.08 -16.61
CA THR A 370 21.99 -11.29 -18.03
C THR A 370 22.05 -9.97 -18.76
N THR A 371 22.71 -9.94 -19.90
CA THR A 371 22.72 -8.79 -20.82
C THR A 371 21.68 -9.02 -21.91
N VAL A 372 20.79 -8.04 -22.10
CA VAL A 372 19.77 -8.08 -23.17
C VAL A 372 19.83 -6.81 -24.01
N GLN A 373 19.38 -6.91 -25.27
CA GLN A 373 19.29 -5.77 -26.18
C GLN A 373 18.06 -4.95 -25.84
N ALA A 374 18.25 -3.65 -25.61
CA ALA A 374 17.17 -2.67 -25.58
C ALA A 374 16.96 -2.12 -27.00
N ILE A 375 15.71 -2.08 -27.44
CA ILE A 375 15.31 -1.73 -28.80
C ILE A 375 14.38 -0.52 -28.86
N GLY A 376 13.86 -0.07 -27.71
CA GLY A 376 13.00 1.10 -27.61
C GLY A 376 12.80 1.55 -26.17
N ARG A 377 12.10 2.66 -25.99
CA ARG A 377 11.73 3.19 -24.67
C ARG A 377 10.39 3.93 -24.72
N THR A 378 9.75 4.10 -23.58
CA THR A 378 8.63 5.04 -23.44
C THR A 378 9.11 6.49 -23.54
N VAL A 379 8.17 7.42 -23.78
CA VAL A 379 8.45 8.86 -23.91
C VAL A 379 9.21 9.40 -22.69
N ASP A 380 8.75 9.02 -21.50
CA ASP A 380 9.33 9.36 -20.20
C ASP A 380 10.56 8.51 -19.81
N SER A 381 10.93 7.52 -20.63
CA SER A 381 12.00 6.56 -20.38
C SER A 381 11.82 5.71 -19.10
N SER A 382 10.62 5.63 -18.54
CA SER A 382 10.34 4.79 -17.37
C SER A 382 10.36 3.30 -17.70
N TRP A 383 10.11 2.94 -18.96
CA TRP A 383 10.20 1.56 -19.47
C TRP A 383 11.10 1.46 -20.69
N LEU A 384 11.80 0.32 -20.80
CA LEU A 384 12.60 -0.07 -21.95
C LEU A 384 11.95 -1.25 -22.64
N GLN A 385 11.82 -1.15 -23.96
CA GLN A 385 11.47 -2.27 -24.80
C GLN A 385 12.74 -3.07 -25.09
N ILE A 386 12.67 -4.38 -24.90
CA ILE A 386 13.80 -5.30 -25.05
C ILE A 386 13.47 -6.41 -26.04
N LEU A 387 14.53 -7.03 -26.56
CA LEU A 387 14.45 -8.30 -27.26
C LEU A 387 14.94 -9.41 -26.34
N THR A 388 14.07 -10.39 -26.05
CA THR A 388 14.42 -11.58 -25.25
C THR A 388 15.31 -12.53 -26.05
N GLU A 389 15.92 -13.53 -25.38
CA GLU A 389 16.75 -14.54 -26.05
C GLU A 389 15.99 -15.34 -27.13
N ASP A 390 14.68 -15.53 -26.91
CA ASP A 390 13.79 -16.21 -27.85
C ASP A 390 13.31 -15.30 -29.00
N GLY A 391 13.75 -14.03 -29.03
CA GLY A 391 13.38 -13.06 -30.05
C GLY A 391 12.00 -12.42 -29.85
N GLU A 392 11.37 -12.63 -28.69
CA GLU A 392 10.12 -11.94 -28.33
C GLU A 392 10.40 -10.54 -27.78
N VAL A 393 9.49 -9.62 -28.08
CA VAL A 393 9.53 -8.25 -27.58
C VAL A 393 8.84 -8.18 -26.24
N ALA A 394 9.50 -7.58 -25.25
CA ALA A 394 8.94 -7.37 -23.93
C ALA A 394 9.37 -6.01 -23.37
N TRP A 395 8.79 -5.62 -22.25
CA TRP A 395 9.07 -4.37 -21.57
C TRP A 395 9.64 -4.61 -20.19
N VAL A 396 10.71 -3.90 -19.84
CA VAL A 396 11.30 -3.92 -18.50
C VAL A 396 11.29 -2.52 -17.91
N PHE A 397 11.10 -2.44 -16.61
CA PHE A 397 11.14 -1.16 -15.91
C PHE A 397 12.59 -0.65 -15.87
N THR A 398 12.83 0.58 -16.34
CA THR A 398 14.18 1.14 -16.50
C THR A 398 14.96 1.13 -15.18
N ALA A 399 14.28 1.39 -14.06
CA ALA A 399 14.93 1.43 -12.74
C ALA A 399 15.33 0.05 -12.20
N ALA A 400 14.86 -1.05 -12.80
CA ALA A 400 15.18 -2.42 -12.39
C ALA A 400 16.43 -2.99 -13.08
N VAL A 401 17.00 -2.27 -14.05
CA VAL A 401 18.12 -2.73 -14.89
C VAL A 401 19.32 -1.79 -14.82
N ILE A 402 20.52 -2.36 -14.99
CA ILE A 402 21.76 -1.60 -15.10
C ILE A 402 21.89 -1.13 -16.54
N SER A 403 22.03 0.18 -16.72
CA SER A 403 22.04 0.80 -18.02
C SER A 403 22.79 2.13 -18.01
N ASN A 404 23.14 2.63 -19.20
CA ASN A 404 23.71 3.96 -19.38
C ASN A 404 22.61 4.93 -19.86
N PRO A 405 22.22 5.94 -19.07
CA PRO A 405 21.15 6.89 -19.43
C PRO A 405 21.38 7.61 -20.77
N ASP A 406 22.62 7.99 -21.09
CA ASP A 406 22.95 8.68 -22.34
C ASP A 406 22.76 7.75 -23.56
N ARG A 407 22.96 6.44 -23.37
CA ARG A 407 22.71 5.43 -24.39
C ARG A 407 21.22 5.15 -24.53
N ILE A 408 20.49 5.07 -23.42
CA ILE A 408 19.04 4.87 -23.43
C ILE A 408 18.32 6.05 -24.09
N ALA A 409 18.78 7.29 -23.88
CA ALA A 409 18.19 8.46 -24.52
C ALA A 409 18.21 8.39 -26.06
N GLN A 410 19.12 7.59 -26.63
CA GLN A 410 19.26 7.35 -28.08
C GLN A 410 18.31 6.26 -28.61
N LEU A 411 17.64 5.50 -27.72
CA LEU A 411 16.65 4.52 -28.13
C LEU A 411 15.44 5.22 -28.75
N PRO A 412 14.82 4.61 -29.78
CA PRO A 412 13.59 5.13 -30.36
C PRO A 412 12.49 5.13 -29.29
N VAL A 413 11.67 6.18 -29.31
CA VAL A 413 10.45 6.22 -28.52
C VAL A 413 9.43 5.32 -29.19
N VAL A 414 8.91 4.36 -28.44
CA VAL A 414 7.88 3.42 -28.88
C VAL A 414 6.65 3.65 -28.02
N GLU A 415 5.52 3.98 -28.65
CA GLU A 415 4.25 4.02 -27.95
C GLU A 415 3.80 2.59 -27.67
N PRO A 416 3.60 2.20 -26.39
CA PRO A 416 3.05 0.90 -26.06
C PRO A 416 1.64 0.79 -26.65
N ALA A 417 1.28 -0.41 -27.13
CA ALA A 417 -0.11 -0.67 -27.53
C ALA A 417 -1.02 -0.50 -26.30
N GLU A 418 -2.11 0.27 -26.48
CA GLU A 418 -3.15 0.50 -25.45
C GLU A 418 -3.81 -0.79 -24.97
#